data_AF-A0A7S2EU15-F1
#
_entry.id   AF-A0A7S2EU15-F1
#
_cell.length_a   1.000
_cell.length_b   1.000
_cell.length_c   1.000
_cell.angle_alpha   90.00
_cell.angle_beta   90.00
_cell.angle_gamma   90.00
#
_symmetry.space_group_name_H-M   'P 1'
#
loop_
_entity.id
_entity.type
_entity.pdbx_description
1 polymer ?
#
loop_
_entity_poly.entity_id
_entity_poly.type
_entity_poly.pdbx_seq_one_letter_code
_entity_poly.pdbx_strand_id
1 'polypeptide(L)'
;QFVKIGEMPELEKLRIIQAINRPRSLLQVEPSKETYFGEAFRGDAPGSLGVFSLEKSQRFSMELYESRVASMQRFVAMTVMFHQMGSRVEGFFHNLSLGLLGYRFDRTHSIMRIATTASPVSGADVRERMRLLELTTKVRHSIEVISLSWQRYKQKKLINPLPATKYAP
;
A
#
# COMPACT_ATOMS: atom_id res chain seq x y z
N GLN A 1 -4.64 7.22 39.05
CA GLN A 1 -5.65 6.16 38.83
C GLN A 1 -5.02 4.76 38.75
N PHE A 2 -3.89 4.56 38.06
CA PHE A 2 -3.20 3.26 37.98
C PHE A 2 -2.77 2.65 39.32
N VAL A 3 -2.32 3.45 40.28
CA VAL A 3 -1.92 2.97 41.62
C VAL A 3 -3.09 2.33 42.37
N LYS A 4 -4.30 2.88 42.26
CA LYS A 4 -5.51 2.30 42.86
C LYS A 4 -5.91 0.95 42.27
N ILE A 5 -5.57 0.70 40.99
CA ILE A 5 -5.82 -0.60 40.35
C ILE A 5 -4.83 -1.65 40.86
N GLY A 6 -3.60 -1.24 41.20
CA GLY A 6 -2.59 -2.12 41.79
C GLY A 6 -2.99 -2.71 43.15
N GLU A 7 -3.74 -1.95 43.94
CA GLU A 7 -4.18 -2.33 45.30
C GLU A 7 -5.47 -3.17 45.33
N MET A 8 -6.14 -3.37 44.19
CA MET A 8 -7.40 -4.13 44.14
C MET A 8 -7.21 -5.66 44.24
N PRO A 9 -8.19 -6.39 44.78
CA PRO A 9 -8.22 -7.85 44.73
C PRO A 9 -8.17 -8.40 43.30
N GLU A 10 -7.47 -9.51 43.09
CA GLU A 10 -7.23 -10.07 41.74
C GLU A 10 -8.50 -10.36 40.95
N LEU A 11 -9.56 -10.76 41.64
CA LEU A 11 -10.86 -11.06 41.04
C LEU A 11 -11.56 -9.80 40.50
N GLU A 12 -11.33 -8.65 41.13
CA GLU A 12 -11.86 -7.36 40.68
C GLU A 12 -11.04 -6.79 39.51
N LYS A 13 -9.72 -6.94 39.56
CA LYS A 13 -8.82 -6.65 38.45
C LYS A 13 -9.23 -7.43 37.19
N LEU A 14 -9.52 -8.73 37.34
CA LEU A 14 -9.97 -9.58 36.24
C LEU A 14 -11.35 -9.17 35.69
N ARG A 15 -12.29 -8.73 36.54
CA ARG A 15 -13.60 -8.25 36.07
C ARG A 15 -13.49 -6.97 35.25
N ILE A 16 -12.63 -6.03 35.66
CA ILE A 16 -12.39 -4.79 34.88
C ILE A 16 -11.73 -5.14 33.54
N ILE A 17 -10.75 -6.05 33.54
CA ILE A 17 -10.07 -6.48 32.31
C ILE A 17 -11.01 -7.28 31.38
N GLN A 18 -11.84 -8.17 31.92
CA GLN A 18 -12.82 -8.95 31.13
C GLN A 18 -13.99 -8.11 30.63
N ALA A 19 -14.38 -7.04 31.34
CA ALA A 19 -15.38 -6.09 30.85
C ALA A 19 -14.88 -5.31 29.62
N ILE A 20 -13.56 -5.05 29.56
CA ILE A 20 -12.91 -4.36 28.43
C ILE A 20 -12.64 -5.32 27.26
N ASN A 21 -12.39 -6.60 27.53
CA ASN A 21 -12.03 -7.62 26.53
C ASN A 21 -13.12 -8.68 26.29
N ARG A 22 -14.39 -8.29 26.10
CA ARG A 22 -15.29 -9.15 25.30
C ARG A 22 -14.96 -8.88 23.83
N PRO A 23 -14.31 -9.81 23.10
CA PRO A 23 -14.23 -9.67 21.66
C PRO A 23 -15.67 -9.71 21.15
N ARG A 24 -16.19 -8.56 20.72
CA ARG A 24 -17.42 -8.54 19.92
C ARG A 24 -17.16 -9.48 18.75
N SER A 25 -17.98 -10.51 18.61
CA SER A 25 -18.02 -11.35 17.42
C SER A 25 -18.00 -10.43 16.19
N LEU A 26 -17.23 -10.77 15.16
CA LEU A 26 -17.16 -10.01 13.90
C LEU A 26 -18.53 -9.76 13.25
N LEU A 27 -19.58 -10.45 13.72
CA LEU A 27 -20.98 -10.27 13.33
C LEU A 27 -21.69 -9.07 14.03
N GLN A 28 -21.08 -8.43 15.03
CA GLN A 28 -21.64 -7.29 15.77
C GLN A 28 -20.77 -6.03 15.62
N VAL A 29 -20.30 -5.78 14.40
CA VAL A 29 -19.72 -4.47 14.07
C VAL A 29 -20.89 -3.52 13.81
N GLU A 30 -21.24 -2.75 14.84
CA GLU A 30 -22.19 -1.65 14.69
C GLU A 30 -21.63 -0.63 13.68
N PRO A 31 -22.47 -0.08 12.78
CA PRO A 31 -22.05 0.99 11.90
C PRO A 31 -21.50 2.16 12.71
N SER A 32 -20.36 2.69 12.31
CA SER A 32 -19.75 3.83 13.00
C SER A 32 -20.72 5.02 12.98
N LYS A 33 -20.99 5.57 14.17
CA LYS A 33 -21.74 6.82 14.34
C LYS A 33 -20.82 8.04 14.40
N GLU A 34 -19.53 7.85 14.18
CA GLU A 34 -18.54 8.92 14.19
C GLU A 34 -18.77 9.86 13.01
N THR A 35 -18.58 11.15 13.25
CA THR A 35 -18.67 12.19 12.22
C THR A 35 -17.49 12.09 11.25
N TYR A 36 -16.34 11.64 11.76
CA TYR A 36 -15.17 11.29 10.98
C TYR A 36 -14.47 10.07 11.59
N PHE A 37 -13.88 9.23 10.75
CA PHE A 37 -13.17 8.02 11.19
C PHE A 37 -12.09 8.36 12.21
N GLY A 38 -12.14 7.79 13.42
CA GLY A 38 -11.14 8.04 14.46
C GLY A 38 -11.48 9.17 15.44
N GLU A 39 -12.72 9.67 15.42
CA GLU A 39 -13.23 10.62 16.41
C GLU A 39 -13.09 10.09 17.84
N ALA A 40 -13.51 8.84 18.11
CA ALA A 40 -13.36 8.25 19.44
C ALA A 40 -11.88 8.04 19.82
N PHE A 41 -11.06 7.60 18.85
CA PHE A 41 -9.62 7.42 19.07
C PHE A 41 -8.89 8.73 19.41
N ARG A 42 -9.35 9.86 18.88
CA ARG A 42 -8.82 11.18 19.23
C ARG A 42 -9.21 11.58 20.66
N GLY A 43 -10.42 11.21 21.10
CA GLY A 43 -10.88 11.45 22.47
C GLY A 43 -10.10 10.67 23.52
N ASP A 44 -9.68 9.44 23.19
CA ASP A 44 -8.94 8.54 24.08
C ASP A 44 -7.42 8.74 24.04
N ALA A 45 -6.91 9.55 23.11
CA ALA A 45 -5.47 9.76 22.93
C ALA A 45 -4.88 10.61 24.08
N PRO A 46 -3.71 10.22 24.64
CA PRO A 46 -2.97 11.05 25.59
C PRO A 46 -2.68 12.43 24.99
N GLY A 47 -2.92 13.52 25.73
CA GLY A 47 -2.70 14.89 25.27
C GLY A 47 -1.25 15.23 24.88
N SER A 48 -0.29 14.34 25.16
CA SER A 48 1.10 14.44 24.72
C SER A 48 1.33 13.97 23.27
N LEU A 49 0.38 13.28 22.65
CA LEU A 49 0.48 12.88 21.25
C LEU A 49 0.16 14.06 20.34
N GLY A 50 1.17 14.47 19.56
CA GLY A 50 0.99 15.50 18.55
C GLY A 50 -0.10 15.11 17.56
N VAL A 51 -1.03 16.04 17.30
CA VAL A 51 -2.18 15.89 16.38
C VAL A 51 -1.77 15.28 15.03
N PHE A 52 -0.58 15.64 14.54
CA PHE A 52 -0.02 15.16 13.28
C PHE A 52 0.31 13.65 13.25
N SER A 53 0.65 13.05 14.40
CA SER A 53 0.93 11.61 14.48
C SER A 53 -0.35 10.78 14.40
N LEU A 54 -1.44 11.29 15.01
CA LEU A 54 -2.76 10.66 14.95
C LEU A 54 -3.32 10.70 13.53
N GLU A 55 -3.24 11.85 12.86
CA GLU A 55 -3.68 12.01 11.47
C GLU A 55 -2.96 11.03 10.52
N LYS A 56 -1.63 10.89 10.67
CA LYS A 56 -0.85 9.92 9.87
C LYS A 56 -1.29 8.47 10.09
N SER A 57 -1.50 8.07 11.34
CA SER A 57 -1.94 6.71 11.67
C SER A 57 -3.34 6.42 11.13
N GLN A 58 -4.24 7.40 11.23
CA GLN A 58 -5.60 7.32 10.70
C GLN A 58 -5.61 7.19 9.18
N ARG A 59 -4.88 8.08 8.48
CA ARG A 59 -4.76 8.03 7.02
C ARG A 59 -4.19 6.69 6.55
N PHE A 60 -3.14 6.20 7.22
CA PHE A 60 -2.57 4.91 6.91
C PHE A 60 -3.57 3.76 7.11
N SER A 61 -4.38 3.81 8.17
CA SER A 61 -5.42 2.80 8.44
C SER A 61 -6.52 2.80 7.37
N MET A 62 -6.92 3.99 6.90
CA MET A 62 -7.86 4.13 5.78
C MET A 62 -7.27 3.57 4.48
N GLU A 63 -6.02 3.90 4.15
CA GLU A 63 -5.32 3.37 2.97
C GLU A 63 -5.19 1.83 3.04
N LEU A 64 -4.96 1.27 4.23
CA LEU A 64 -4.95 -0.18 4.45
C LEU A 64 -6.34 -0.81 4.29
N TYR A 65 -7.39 -0.17 4.79
CA TYR A 65 -8.75 -0.67 4.65
C TYR A 65 -9.20 -0.63 3.18
N GLU A 66 -9.00 0.50 2.51
CA GLU A 66 -9.32 0.66 1.09
C GLU A 66 -8.54 -0.34 0.23
N SER A 67 -7.25 -0.53 0.50
CA SER A 67 -6.44 -1.50 -0.23
C SER A 67 -6.89 -2.95 0.00
N ARG A 68 -7.34 -3.31 1.22
CA ARG A 68 -7.90 -4.64 1.51
C ARG A 68 -9.25 -4.87 0.83
N VAL A 69 -10.16 -3.91 0.93
CA VAL A 69 -11.48 -3.99 0.28
C VAL A 69 -11.31 -4.07 -1.24
N ALA A 70 -10.46 -3.23 -1.83
CA ALA A 70 -10.16 -3.27 -3.25
C ALA A 70 -9.54 -4.63 -3.67
N SER A 71 -8.69 -5.21 -2.82
CA SER A 71 -8.11 -6.53 -3.09
C SER A 71 -9.14 -7.65 -3.03
N MET A 72 -10.07 -7.59 -2.07
CA MET A 72 -11.19 -8.53 -1.96
C MET A 72 -12.13 -8.41 -3.17
N GLN A 73 -12.47 -7.19 -3.59
CA GLN A 73 -13.28 -6.96 -4.78
C GLN A 73 -12.61 -7.53 -6.04
N ARG A 74 -11.30 -7.30 -6.22
CA ARG A 74 -10.53 -7.90 -7.33
C ARG A 74 -10.52 -9.42 -7.25
N PHE A 75 -10.39 -10.00 -6.07
CA PHE A 75 -10.43 -11.46 -5.89
C PHE A 75 -11.79 -12.03 -6.28
N VAL A 76 -12.89 -11.47 -5.76
CA VAL A 76 -14.25 -11.91 -6.10
C VAL A 76 -14.52 -11.77 -7.60
N ALA A 77 -14.16 -10.62 -8.19
CA ALA A 77 -14.29 -10.40 -9.64
C ALA A 77 -13.48 -11.44 -10.44
N MET A 78 -12.24 -11.73 -10.02
CA MET A 78 -11.40 -12.75 -10.65
C MET A 78 -12.04 -14.14 -10.57
N THR A 79 -12.59 -14.54 -9.41
CA THR A 79 -13.28 -15.83 -9.26
C THR A 79 -14.48 -15.95 -10.20
N VAL A 80 -15.31 -14.91 -10.31
CA VAL A 80 -16.48 -14.91 -11.19
C VAL A 80 -16.08 -14.96 -12.66
N MET A 81 -15.11 -14.13 -13.07
CA MET A 81 -14.60 -14.15 -14.44
C MET A 81 -14.00 -15.51 -14.78
N PHE A 82 -13.24 -16.10 -13.86
CA PHE A 82 -12.59 -17.39 -14.09
C PHE A 82 -13.59 -18.52 -14.23
N HIS A 83 -14.64 -18.50 -13.41
CA HIS A 83 -15.73 -19.46 -13.51
C HIS A 83 -16.46 -19.36 -14.86
N GLN A 84 -16.81 -18.14 -15.28
CA GLN A 84 -17.45 -17.90 -16.59
C GLN A 84 -16.58 -18.35 -17.76
N MET A 85 -15.27 -18.03 -17.74
CA MET A 85 -14.35 -18.47 -18.79
C MET A 85 -14.18 -19.99 -18.81
N GLY A 86 -14.11 -20.63 -17.65
CA GLY A 86 -14.08 -22.09 -17.51
C GLY A 86 -15.26 -22.76 -18.21
N SER A 87 -16.46 -22.23 -18.00
CA SER A 87 -17.71 -22.78 -18.52
C SER A 87 -17.80 -22.62 -20.04
N ARG A 88 -17.31 -21.50 -20.57
CA ARG A 88 -17.23 -21.28 -22.02
C ARG A 88 -16.27 -22.25 -22.71
N VAL A 89 -15.12 -22.54 -22.09
CA VAL A 89 -14.14 -23.48 -22.64
C VAL A 89 -14.70 -24.90 -22.64
N GLU A 90 -15.32 -25.33 -21.55
CA GLU A 90 -16.00 -26.64 -21.47
C GLU A 90 -17.07 -26.78 -22.57
N GLY A 91 -17.95 -25.78 -22.70
CA GLY A 91 -18.97 -25.75 -23.76
C GLY A 91 -18.39 -25.74 -25.17
N PHE A 92 -17.28 -25.03 -25.40
CA PHE A 92 -16.59 -25.02 -26.68
C PHE A 92 -16.10 -26.40 -27.09
N PHE A 93 -15.40 -27.12 -26.19
CA PHE A 93 -14.88 -28.45 -26.49
C PHE A 93 -16.00 -29.49 -26.61
N HIS A 94 -17.06 -29.36 -25.81
CA HIS A 94 -18.25 -30.20 -25.95
C HIS A 94 -18.89 -30.04 -27.35
N ASN A 95 -19.06 -28.79 -27.81
CA ASN A 95 -19.69 -28.51 -29.10
C ASN A 95 -18.78 -28.88 -30.29
N LEU A 96 -17.48 -28.66 -30.19
CA LEU A 96 -16.52 -28.98 -31.25
C LEU A 96 -16.37 -30.49 -31.44
N SER A 97 -16.43 -31.26 -30.35
CA SER A 97 -16.23 -32.71 -30.38
C SER A 97 -17.52 -33.51 -30.48
N LEU A 98 -18.68 -32.86 -30.61
CA LEU A 98 -20.00 -33.51 -30.52
C LEU A 98 -20.13 -34.37 -29.25
N GLY A 99 -19.53 -33.92 -28.14
CA GLY A 99 -19.51 -34.62 -26.86
C GLY A 99 -18.49 -35.76 -26.72
N LEU A 100 -17.66 -36.07 -27.74
CA LEU A 100 -16.62 -37.10 -27.61
C LEU A 100 -15.43 -36.69 -26.73
N LEU A 101 -15.06 -35.40 -26.75
CA LEU A 101 -13.96 -34.88 -25.95
C LEU A 101 -14.53 -34.13 -24.76
N GLY A 102 -14.71 -34.85 -23.65
CA GLY A 102 -15.03 -34.25 -22.36
C GLY A 102 -13.87 -33.38 -21.88
N TYR A 103 -14.03 -32.06 -21.94
CA TYR A 103 -13.06 -31.13 -21.38
C TYR A 103 -13.45 -30.79 -19.94
N ARG A 104 -12.58 -31.13 -18.98
CA ARG A 104 -12.86 -30.89 -17.56
C ARG A 104 -12.69 -29.41 -17.18
N PHE A 105 -13.74 -28.83 -16.62
CA PHE A 105 -13.75 -27.48 -16.06
C PHE A 105 -12.60 -27.20 -15.07
N ASP A 106 -12.28 -28.16 -14.19
CA ASP A 106 -11.17 -28.06 -13.21
C ASP A 106 -9.81 -27.77 -13.87
N ARG A 107 -9.60 -28.28 -15.09
CA ARG A 107 -8.37 -28.08 -15.85
C ARG A 107 -8.25 -26.63 -16.33
N THR A 108 -9.34 -26.02 -16.79
CA THR A 108 -9.35 -24.59 -17.16
C THR A 108 -9.00 -23.72 -15.95
N HIS A 109 -9.60 -24.01 -14.79
CA HIS A 109 -9.32 -23.29 -13.55
C HIS A 109 -7.85 -23.37 -13.15
N SER A 110 -7.26 -24.57 -13.24
CA SER A 110 -5.83 -24.78 -12.92
C SER A 110 -4.91 -24.03 -13.88
N ILE A 111 -5.13 -24.14 -15.20
CA ILE A 111 -4.34 -23.45 -16.23
C ILE A 111 -4.43 -21.94 -16.05
N MET A 112 -5.64 -21.42 -15.87
CA MET A 112 -5.87 -19.98 -15.79
C MET A 112 -5.32 -19.39 -14.50
N ARG A 113 -5.39 -20.13 -13.38
CA ARG A 113 -4.69 -19.77 -12.14
C ARG A 113 -3.18 -19.67 -12.39
N ILE A 114 -2.57 -20.69 -12.98
CA ILE A 114 -1.13 -20.72 -13.27
C ILE A 114 -0.76 -19.54 -14.18
N ALA A 115 -1.47 -19.34 -15.29
CA ALA A 115 -1.22 -18.26 -16.24
C ALA A 115 -1.32 -16.87 -15.60
N THR A 116 -2.29 -16.67 -14.70
CA THR A 116 -2.51 -15.39 -14.01
C THR A 116 -1.43 -15.13 -12.96
N THR A 117 -1.00 -16.17 -12.23
CA THR A 117 0.10 -16.05 -11.26
C THR A 117 1.49 -16.04 -11.90
N ALA A 118 1.62 -16.55 -13.12
CA ALA A 118 2.86 -16.59 -13.89
C ALA A 118 3.14 -15.28 -14.63
N SER A 119 2.32 -14.23 -14.42
CA SER A 119 2.62 -12.87 -14.87
C SER A 119 4.06 -12.51 -14.47
N PRO A 120 4.97 -12.33 -15.44
CA PRO A 120 6.41 -12.25 -15.18
C PRO A 120 6.83 -10.98 -14.44
N VAL A 121 5.89 -10.05 -14.22
CA VAL A 121 6.15 -8.76 -13.57
C VAL A 121 5.03 -8.47 -12.59
N SER A 122 5.36 -8.37 -11.30
CA SER A 122 4.41 -7.90 -10.30
C SER A 122 4.19 -6.40 -10.49
N GLY A 123 2.95 -5.93 -10.31
CA GLY A 123 2.68 -4.48 -10.27
C GLY A 123 3.49 -3.76 -9.19
N ALA A 124 3.95 -4.47 -8.15
CA ALA A 124 4.89 -3.95 -7.17
C ALA A 124 6.28 -3.68 -7.78
N ASP A 125 6.81 -4.62 -8.57
CA ASP A 125 8.10 -4.47 -9.26
C ASP A 125 8.06 -3.31 -10.26
N VAL A 126 6.94 -3.12 -10.96
CA VAL A 126 6.75 -1.98 -11.86
C VAL A 126 6.81 -0.67 -11.08
N ARG A 127 6.13 -0.58 -9.94
CA ARG A 127 6.14 0.63 -9.09
C ARG A 127 7.53 0.91 -8.52
N GLU A 128 8.26 -0.12 -8.12
CA GLU A 128 9.62 0.02 -7.61
C GLU A 128 10.58 0.50 -8.71
N ARG A 129 10.49 -0.09 -9.91
CA ARG A 129 11.25 0.38 -11.08
C ARG A 129 10.90 1.82 -11.46
N MET A 130 9.63 2.22 -11.39
CA MET A 130 9.23 3.60 -11.64
C MET A 130 9.85 4.57 -10.63
N ARG A 131 9.89 4.24 -9.33
CA ARG A 131 10.55 5.09 -8.32
C ARG A 131 12.05 5.20 -8.57
N LEU A 132 12.71 4.09 -8.92
CA LEU A 132 14.14 4.10 -9.25
C LEU A 132 14.44 4.97 -10.48
N LEU A 133 13.60 4.88 -11.52
CA LEU A 133 13.69 5.72 -12.71
C LEU A 133 13.48 7.19 -12.39
N GLU A 134 12.49 7.52 -11.55
CA GLU A 134 12.23 8.90 -11.12
C GLU A 134 13.44 9.49 -10.39
N LEU A 135 14.02 8.73 -9.45
CA LEU A 135 15.20 9.15 -8.70
C LEU A 135 16.42 9.34 -9.61
N THR A 136 16.65 8.40 -10.53
CA THR A 136 17.74 8.47 -11.50
C THR A 136 17.61 9.69 -12.41
N THR A 137 16.38 9.98 -12.87
CA THR A 137 16.07 11.16 -13.70
C THR A 137 16.36 12.45 -12.95
N LYS A 138 15.94 12.56 -11.68
CA LYS A 138 16.20 13.74 -10.83
C LYS A 138 17.70 13.97 -10.63
N VAL A 139 18.44 12.92 -10.27
CA VAL A 139 19.91 13.01 -10.06
C VAL A 139 20.62 13.44 -11.34
N ARG A 140 20.27 12.82 -12.47
CA ARG A 140 20.86 13.16 -13.78
C ARG A 140 20.60 14.61 -14.14
N HIS A 141 19.38 15.09 -13.96
CA HIS A 141 19.03 16.49 -14.20
C HIS A 141 19.84 17.44 -13.32
N SER A 142 20.02 17.13 -12.04
CA SER A 142 20.87 17.94 -11.14
C SER A 142 22.33 17.99 -11.61
N ILE A 143 22.90 16.88 -12.05
CA ILE A 143 24.27 16.82 -12.59
C ILE A 143 24.37 17.68 -13.86
N GLU A 144 23.39 17.61 -14.75
CA GLU A 144 23.36 18.41 -15.99
C GLU A 144 23.35 19.90 -15.66
N VAL A 145 22.49 20.36 -14.74
CA VAL A 145 22.44 21.76 -14.31
C VAL A 145 23.76 22.23 -13.68
N ILE A 146 24.38 21.41 -12.83
CA ILE A 146 25.68 21.73 -12.21
C ILE A 146 26.78 21.82 -13.27
N SER A 147 26.84 20.85 -14.19
CA SER A 147 27.85 20.81 -15.24
C SER A 147 27.76 22.00 -16.20
N LEU A 148 26.54 22.38 -16.61
CA LEU A 148 26.30 23.57 -17.43
C LEU A 148 26.68 24.85 -16.69
N SER A 149 26.35 24.95 -15.41
CA SER A 149 26.71 26.10 -14.57
C SER A 149 28.23 26.23 -14.41
N TRP A 150 28.93 25.11 -14.22
CA TRP A 150 30.39 25.05 -14.13
C TRP A 150 31.06 25.45 -15.46
N GLN A 151 30.57 24.95 -16.59
CA GLN A 151 31.10 25.32 -17.91
C GLN A 151 30.92 26.82 -18.18
N ARG A 152 29.75 27.39 -17.84
CA ARG A 152 29.50 28.83 -17.93
C ARG A 152 30.46 29.64 -17.05
N TYR A 153 30.71 29.18 -15.82
CA TYR A 153 31.70 29.82 -14.93
C TYR A 153 33.11 29.77 -15.52
N LYS A 154 33.55 28.61 -16.01
CA LYS A 154 34.87 28.44 -16.64
C LYS A 154 35.04 29.32 -17.87
N GLN A 155 34.03 29.42 -18.73
CA GLN A 155 34.04 30.32 -19.90
C GLN A 155 34.12 31.78 -19.49
N LYS A 156 33.33 32.22 -18.48
CA LYS A 156 33.42 33.58 -17.95
C LYS A 156 34.80 33.92 -17.39
N LYS A 157 35.45 32.97 -16.71
CA LYS A 157 36.82 33.14 -16.19
C LYS A 157 37.88 33.22 -17.29
N LEU A 158 37.67 32.55 -18.42
CA LEU A 158 38.55 32.64 -19.59
C LEU A 158 38.37 33.96 -20.37
N ILE A 159 37.13 34.46 -20.47
CA ILE A 159 36.81 35.71 -21.18
C ILE A 159 37.22 36.94 -20.35
N ASN A 160 36.98 36.90 -19.04
CA ASN A 160 37.41 37.93 -18.09
C ASN A 160 38.34 37.27 -17.06
N PRO A 161 39.64 37.14 -17.35
CA PRO A 161 40.59 36.76 -16.32
C PRO A 161 40.52 37.82 -15.21
N LEU A 162 40.31 37.38 -13.97
CA LEU A 162 40.36 38.26 -12.80
C LEU A 162 41.64 39.09 -12.88
N PRO A 163 41.59 40.42 -12.62
CA PRO A 163 42.82 41.20 -12.56
C PRO A 163 43.72 40.53 -11.54
N ALA A 164 44.95 40.20 -11.96
CA ALA A 164 45.94 39.55 -11.11
C ALA A 164 46.00 40.33 -9.80
N THR A 165 45.61 39.68 -8.70
CA THR A 165 45.68 40.25 -7.37
C THR A 165 47.11 40.72 -7.15
N LYS A 166 47.31 42.03 -7.10
CA LYS A 166 48.56 42.68 -6.70
C LYS A 166 48.79 42.42 -5.21
N TYR A 167 49.12 41.19 -4.86
CA TYR A 167 49.66 40.83 -3.57
C TYR A 167 50.81 39.84 -3.84
N ALA A 168 51.95 40.42 -4.22
CA ALA A 168 53.27 39.89 -3.93
C ALA A 168 53.78 40.64 -2.67
N PRO A 169 54.70 40.02 -1.90
CA PRO A 169 54.74 39.99 -0.43
C PRO A 169 54.72 41.34 0.28
#